data_AF-A0AAV7HWQ3-F1
#
_entry.id   AF-A0AAV7HWQ3-F1
#
_cell.length_a   1.000
_cell.length_b   1.000
_cell.length_c   1.000
_cell.angle_alpha   90.00
_cell.angle_beta   90.00
_cell.angle_gamma   90.00
#
_symmetry.space_group_name_H-M   'P 1'
#
loop_
_entity.id
_entity.type
_entity.pdbx_description
1 polymer ?
#
loop_
_entity_poly.entity_id
_entity_poly.type
_entity_poly.pdbx_seq_one_letter_code
_entity_poly.pdbx_strand_id
1 'polypeptide(L)'
;MEKFYFTGPYANRIFGVELGVNKDCIVHSTPLEDFGGLHPDPNLTYAAAMVNTVKNGTYDMGAAFDGDGDRNMIIGRNAIFVTPSDSLAVLASHLKIIPYFQKTGIKGYARSMPTSSAIDQVAKQTGIPCFEVPTGWKYFVN
;
A
#
# COMPACT_ATOMS: atom_id res chain seq x y z
N MET A 1 13.93 10.46 -18.37
CA MET A 1 12.82 10.30 -17.41
C MET A 1 13.40 10.64 -16.06
N GLU A 2 13.18 11.88 -15.63
CA GLU A 2 13.52 12.33 -14.28
C GLU A 2 12.64 11.54 -13.31
N LYS A 3 13.27 10.94 -12.29
CA LYS A 3 12.56 10.10 -11.36
C LYS A 3 12.54 10.84 -10.02
N PHE A 4 11.37 11.37 -9.64
CA PHE A 4 11.18 12.12 -8.39
C PHE A 4 10.35 11.29 -7.40
N TYR A 5 10.53 11.46 -6.09
CA TYR A 5 9.54 10.98 -5.10
C TYR A 5 8.26 11.82 -5.24
N PHE A 6 7.31 11.37 -6.05
CA PHE A 6 6.07 12.10 -6.30
C PHE A 6 5.18 12.18 -5.05
N THR A 7 5.29 11.19 -4.15
CA THR A 7 4.41 11.02 -2.99
C THR A 7 4.69 11.96 -1.82
N GLY A 8 5.88 12.57 -1.74
CA GLY A 8 6.29 13.40 -0.60
C GLY A 8 5.35 14.60 -0.29
N PRO A 9 4.99 15.43 -1.28
CA PRO A 9 4.01 16.50 -1.10
C PRO A 9 2.62 16.00 -0.69
N TYR A 10 2.18 14.85 -1.21
CA TYR A 10 0.90 14.22 -0.83
C TYR A 10 0.92 13.79 0.62
N ALA A 11 2.02 13.16 1.07
CA ALA A 11 2.14 12.71 2.45
C ALA A 11 2.12 13.89 3.43
N ASN A 12 2.88 14.96 3.15
CA ASN A 12 2.87 16.17 3.97
C ASN A 12 1.49 16.81 4.04
N ARG A 13 0.81 16.96 2.89
CA ARG A 13 -0.50 17.61 2.85
C ARG A 13 -1.57 16.74 3.51
N ILE A 14 -1.74 15.50 3.06
CA ILE A 14 -2.85 14.65 3.47
C ILE A 14 -2.59 14.10 4.89
N PHE A 15 -1.47 13.43 5.12
CA PHE A 15 -1.20 12.85 6.44
C PHE A 15 -0.80 13.92 7.46
N GLY A 16 0.10 14.85 7.10
CA GLY A 16 0.60 15.86 8.02
C GLY A 16 -0.41 16.96 8.35
N VAL A 17 -1.02 17.59 7.34
CA VAL A 17 -1.92 18.74 7.55
C VAL A 17 -3.37 18.31 7.78
N GLU A 18 -3.95 17.50 6.88
CA GLU A 18 -5.39 17.17 6.95
C GLU A 18 -5.71 16.13 8.03
N LEU A 19 -4.84 15.13 8.23
CA LEU A 19 -5.06 14.03 9.17
C LEU A 19 -4.28 14.15 10.49
N GLY A 20 -3.41 15.17 10.62
CA GLY A 20 -2.71 15.48 11.86
C GLY A 20 -1.66 14.45 12.30
N VAL A 21 -1.12 13.65 11.37
CA VAL A 21 0.03 12.77 11.64
C VAL A 21 1.23 13.62 12.00
N ASN A 22 1.95 13.25 13.08
CA ASN A 22 3.17 13.94 13.46
C ASN A 22 4.15 13.96 12.27
N LYS A 23 4.67 15.15 11.93
CA LYS A 23 5.62 15.36 10.83
C LYS A 23 6.89 14.51 10.98
N ASP A 24 7.29 14.19 12.22
CA ASP A 24 8.45 13.32 12.48
C ASP A 24 8.23 11.88 11.98
N CYS A 25 6.97 11.48 11.77
CA CYS A 25 6.61 10.20 11.17
C CYS A 25 6.61 10.23 9.63
N ILE A 26 6.77 11.40 9.02
CA ILE A 26 6.76 11.60 7.57
C ILE A 26 8.21 11.79 7.10
N VAL A 27 8.82 10.70 6.63
CA VAL A 27 10.23 10.66 6.22
C VAL A 27 10.38 10.69 4.69
N HIS A 28 11.54 11.15 4.19
CA HIS A 28 11.86 11.23 2.76
C HIS A 28 10.80 11.93 1.89
N SER A 29 10.14 12.96 2.45
CA SER A 29 8.99 13.60 1.82
C SER A 29 9.30 14.80 0.91
N THR A 30 10.58 15.08 0.70
CA THR A 30 11.04 16.09 -0.27
C THR A 30 11.42 15.37 -1.57
N PRO A 31 10.78 15.68 -2.71
CA PRO A 31 11.16 15.09 -3.98
C PRO A 31 12.60 15.44 -4.37
N LEU A 32 13.39 14.43 -4.75
CA LEU A 32 14.77 14.56 -5.22
C LEU A 32 14.91 13.81 -6.55
N GLU A 33 15.69 14.35 -7.49
CA GLU A 33 15.92 13.76 -8.84
C GLU A 33 16.62 12.41 -8.80
N ASP A 34 17.45 12.18 -7.78
CA ASP A 34 18.23 10.97 -7.56
C ASP A 34 17.69 10.13 -6.39
N PHE A 35 16.53 10.51 -5.84
CA PHE A 35 15.94 9.89 -4.65
C PHE A 35 16.83 9.88 -3.41
N GLY A 36 17.81 10.78 -3.33
CA GLY A 36 18.84 10.75 -2.28
C GLY A 36 19.80 9.57 -2.43
N GLY A 37 20.02 9.08 -3.66
CA GLY A 37 20.87 7.93 -3.98
C GLY A 37 20.25 6.57 -3.65
N LEU A 38 18.96 6.53 -3.29
CA LEU A 38 18.25 5.30 -2.90
C LEU A 38 17.44 4.71 -4.05
N HIS A 39 17.15 3.41 -3.98
CA HIS A 39 16.22 2.77 -4.92
C HIS A 39 14.78 2.90 -4.40
N PRO A 40 13.88 3.61 -5.10
CA PRO A 40 12.52 3.90 -4.64
C PRO A 40 11.59 2.69 -4.91
N ASP A 41 11.83 1.58 -4.21
CA ASP A 41 11.05 0.35 -4.36
C ASP A 41 10.64 -0.19 -2.98
N PRO A 42 9.33 -0.24 -2.65
CA PRO A 42 8.85 -0.52 -1.31
C PRO A 42 8.90 -2.03 -1.05
N ASN A 43 10.04 -2.53 -0.59
CA ASN A 43 10.23 -3.90 -0.13
C ASN A 43 11.17 -3.96 1.09
N LEU A 44 11.27 -5.12 1.74
CA LEU A 44 12.06 -5.29 2.96
C LEU A 44 13.56 -5.02 2.78
N THR A 45 14.08 -5.07 1.55
CA THR A 45 15.48 -4.80 1.23
C THR A 45 15.75 -3.30 1.12
N TYR A 46 15.01 -2.60 0.25
CA TYR A 46 15.28 -1.18 -0.01
C TYR A 46 14.67 -0.24 1.04
N ALA A 47 13.59 -0.64 1.71
CA ALA A 47 12.99 0.11 2.81
C ALA A 47 13.49 -0.34 4.21
N ALA A 48 14.67 -0.97 4.28
CA ALA A 48 15.24 -1.51 5.52
C ALA A 48 15.36 -0.48 6.66
N ALA A 49 15.64 0.78 6.32
CA ALA A 49 15.69 1.86 7.31
C ALA A 49 14.33 2.05 8.01
N MET A 50 13.23 2.13 7.24
CA MET A 50 11.87 2.24 7.78
C MET A 50 11.49 1.00 8.60
N VAL A 51 11.82 -0.20 8.10
CA VAL A 51 11.58 -1.47 8.81
C VAL A 51 12.26 -1.47 10.18
N ASN A 52 13.53 -1.05 10.26
CA ASN A 52 14.28 -0.98 11.51
C ASN A 52 13.70 0.06 12.48
N THR A 53 13.26 1.21 11.97
CA THR A 53 12.60 2.24 12.77
C THR A 53 11.32 1.71 13.42
N VAL A 54 10.47 1.02 12.66
CA VAL A 54 9.23 0.43 13.21
C VAL A 54 9.53 -0.72 14.17
N LYS A 55 10.53 -1.56 13.86
CA LYS A 55 10.92 -2.70 14.70
C LYS A 55 11.42 -2.28 16.09
N ASN A 56 12.20 -1.21 16.14
CA ASN A 56 12.89 -0.77 17.37
C ASN A 56 12.19 0.40 18.08
N GLY A 57 11.20 1.02 17.44
CA GLY A 57 10.45 2.14 17.99
C GLY A 57 9.13 1.73 18.65
N THR A 58 8.30 2.73 18.96
CA THR A 58 6.96 2.56 19.55
C THR A 58 5.86 2.68 18.49
N TYR A 59 6.17 2.34 17.23
CA TYR A 59 5.25 2.51 16.10
C TYR A 59 4.32 1.31 15.94
N ASP A 60 3.06 1.59 15.64
CA ASP A 60 2.04 0.56 15.40
C ASP A 60 1.99 0.09 13.95
N MET A 61 2.42 0.95 13.03
CA MET A 61 2.37 0.73 11.59
C MET A 61 3.48 1.52 10.90
N GLY A 62 3.99 0.98 9.79
CA GLY A 62 4.82 1.67 8.83
C GLY A 62 4.32 1.45 7.40
N ALA A 63 4.54 2.44 6.54
CA ALA A 63 4.24 2.34 5.12
C ALA A 63 5.37 2.95 4.28
N ALA A 64 5.61 2.37 3.10
CA ALA A 64 6.53 2.90 2.11
C ALA A 64 5.88 2.90 0.73
N PHE A 65 6.28 3.84 -0.12
CA PHE A 65 5.80 4.00 -1.50
C PHE A 65 6.97 3.93 -2.47
N ASP A 66 6.70 3.62 -3.74
CA ASP A 66 7.69 3.76 -4.80
C ASP A 66 7.74 5.19 -5.37
N GLY A 67 8.50 5.39 -6.44
CA GLY A 67 8.83 6.71 -6.98
C GLY A 67 7.61 7.50 -7.45
N ASP A 68 6.75 6.88 -8.26
CA ASP A 68 5.51 7.48 -8.78
C ASP A 68 4.30 7.26 -7.87
N GLY A 69 4.39 6.34 -6.90
CA GLY A 69 3.44 6.22 -5.80
C GLY A 69 2.26 5.30 -6.05
N ASP A 70 2.34 4.44 -7.06
CA ASP A 70 1.29 3.45 -7.36
C ASP A 70 1.47 2.13 -6.58
N ARG A 71 2.67 1.90 -6.02
CA ARG A 71 2.97 0.76 -5.15
C ARG A 71 3.11 1.17 -3.70
N ASN A 72 2.76 0.24 -2.81
CA ASN A 72 2.90 0.41 -1.37
C ASN A 72 3.39 -0.87 -0.68
N MET A 73 4.08 -0.68 0.44
CA MET A 73 4.41 -1.72 1.41
C MET A 73 3.85 -1.32 2.77
N ILE A 74 3.29 -2.29 3.50
CA ILE A 74 2.73 -2.09 4.84
C ILE A 74 3.41 -3.05 5.82
N ILE A 75 3.78 -2.53 6.98
CA ILE A 75 4.24 -3.33 8.13
C ILE A 75 3.46 -2.91 9.38
N GLY A 76 3.21 -3.87 10.27
CA GLY A 76 2.65 -3.62 11.61
C GLY A 76 3.72 -3.45 12.67
N ARG A 77 3.28 -3.32 13.93
CA ARG A 77 4.12 -3.30 15.14
C ARG A 77 5.14 -4.45 15.13
N ASN A 78 6.34 -4.19 15.65
CA ASN A 78 7.49 -5.12 15.63
C ASN A 78 7.96 -5.50 14.21
N ALA A 79 7.61 -4.68 13.21
CA ALA A 79 7.88 -4.92 11.80
C ALA A 79 7.30 -6.24 11.27
N ILE A 80 6.09 -6.62 11.73
CA ILE A 80 5.34 -7.72 11.13
C ILE A 80 4.98 -7.33 9.69
N PHE A 81 5.54 -8.05 8.72
CA PHE A 81 5.32 -7.77 7.30
C PHE A 81 3.92 -8.23 6.86
N VAL A 82 3.14 -7.31 6.28
CA VAL A 82 1.87 -7.64 5.64
C VAL A 82 2.16 -7.92 4.18
N THR A 83 2.02 -9.19 3.76
CA THR A 83 2.28 -9.53 2.36
C THR A 83 1.30 -8.77 1.45
N PRO A 84 1.69 -8.35 0.23
CA PRO A 84 0.78 -7.62 -0.66
C PRO A 84 -0.49 -8.42 -1.00
N SER A 85 -0.38 -9.75 -1.07
CA SER A 85 -1.53 -10.62 -1.30
C SER A 85 -2.50 -10.65 -0.11
N ASP A 86 -1.98 -10.69 1.12
CA ASP A 86 -2.82 -10.65 2.32
C ASP A 86 -3.39 -9.25 2.55
N SER A 87 -2.64 -8.19 2.25
CA SER A 87 -3.13 -6.81 2.28
C SER A 87 -4.40 -6.65 1.42
N LEU A 88 -4.36 -7.17 0.19
CA LEU A 88 -5.51 -7.20 -0.71
C LEU A 88 -6.71 -7.96 -0.10
N ALA A 89 -6.48 -9.14 0.49
CA ALA A 89 -7.56 -9.92 1.11
C ALA A 89 -8.13 -9.27 2.38
N VAL A 90 -7.28 -8.69 3.23
CA VAL A 90 -7.69 -7.96 4.45
C VAL A 90 -8.52 -6.74 4.07
N LEU A 91 -8.11 -5.96 3.06
CA LEU A 91 -8.94 -4.86 2.54
C LEU A 91 -10.27 -5.37 2.00
N ALA A 92 -10.26 -6.41 1.16
CA ALA A 92 -11.47 -7.00 0.57
C ALA A 92 -12.51 -7.43 1.63
N SER A 93 -12.05 -8.00 2.75
CA SER A 93 -12.90 -8.43 3.87
C SER A 93 -13.49 -7.27 4.69
N HIS A 94 -12.89 -6.07 4.62
CA HIS A 94 -13.30 -4.91 5.41
C HIS A 94 -13.87 -3.76 4.58
N LEU A 95 -14.02 -3.88 3.26
CA LEU A 95 -14.47 -2.77 2.39
C LEU A 95 -15.76 -2.10 2.86
N LYS A 96 -16.66 -2.82 3.55
CA LYS A 96 -17.91 -2.27 4.09
C LYS A 96 -17.75 -1.14 5.12
N ILE A 97 -16.57 -0.95 5.70
CA ILE A 97 -16.30 0.17 6.63
C ILE A 97 -15.87 1.44 5.89
N ILE A 98 -15.47 1.33 4.63
CA ILE A 98 -15.02 2.47 3.81
C ILE A 98 -16.27 3.14 3.21
N PRO A 99 -16.51 4.45 3.45
CA PRO A 99 -17.76 5.14 3.02
C PRO A 99 -18.05 5.07 1.52
N TYR A 100 -17.01 4.97 0.68
CA TYR A 100 -17.20 4.78 -0.76
C TYR A 100 -17.97 3.49 -1.06
N PHE A 101 -17.53 2.35 -0.53
CA PHE A 101 -18.16 1.05 -0.76
C PHE A 101 -19.50 0.89 -0.02
N GLN A 102 -19.72 1.63 1.07
CA GLN A 102 -21.05 1.74 1.68
C GLN A 102 -22.09 2.36 0.73
N LYS A 103 -21.66 3.32 -0.09
CA LYS A 103 -22.53 4.02 -1.06
C LYS A 103 -22.65 3.28 -2.37
N THR A 104 -21.55 2.72 -2.88
CA THR A 104 -21.50 2.13 -4.24
C THR A 104 -21.75 0.63 -4.27
N GLY A 105 -21.64 -0.05 -3.13
CA GLY A 105 -21.51 -1.51 -3.08
C GLY A 105 -20.18 -2.00 -3.67
N ILE A 106 -20.00 -3.32 -3.66
CA ILE A 106 -18.81 -4.01 -4.18
C ILE A 106 -19.27 -4.87 -5.36
N LYS A 107 -18.74 -4.60 -6.55
CA LYS A 107 -19.16 -5.24 -7.80
C LYS A 107 -18.39 -6.52 -8.12
N GLY A 108 -17.18 -6.64 -7.61
CA GLY A 108 -16.27 -7.73 -7.90
C GLY A 108 -14.90 -7.48 -7.27
N TYR A 109 -14.12 -8.55 -7.19
CA TYR A 109 -12.72 -8.56 -6.82
C TYR A 109 -11.88 -8.98 -8.03
N ALA A 110 -10.61 -8.61 -8.05
CA ALA A 110 -9.69 -9.12 -9.06
C ALA A 110 -8.27 -9.23 -8.50
N ARG A 111 -7.51 -10.20 -8.99
CA ARG A 111 -6.08 -10.35 -8.72
C ARG A 111 -5.34 -10.80 -9.98
N SER A 112 -4.05 -10.49 -10.06
CA SER A 112 -3.22 -11.13 -11.08
C SER A 112 -3.00 -12.60 -10.72
N MET A 113 -2.81 -13.46 -11.72
CA MET A 113 -2.55 -14.89 -11.54
C MET A 113 -1.44 -15.20 -10.51
N PRO A 114 -0.28 -14.53 -10.48
CA PRO A 114 0.75 -14.83 -9.49
C PRO A 114 0.45 -14.33 -8.07
N THR A 115 -0.58 -13.50 -7.88
CA THR A 115 -1.03 -13.09 -6.54
C THR A 115 -1.66 -14.29 -5.85
N SER A 116 -1.40 -14.48 -4.55
CA SER A 116 -1.97 -15.63 -3.82
C SER A 116 -3.50 -15.63 -3.86
N SER A 117 -4.09 -16.81 -3.68
CA SER A 117 -5.54 -17.01 -3.67
C SER A 117 -6.24 -16.59 -2.36
N ALA A 118 -5.58 -15.80 -1.51
CA ALA A 118 -6.17 -15.30 -0.25
C ALA A 118 -7.48 -14.52 -0.48
N ILE A 119 -7.53 -13.64 -1.48
CA ILE A 119 -8.76 -12.89 -1.83
C ILE A 119 -9.86 -13.81 -2.37
N ASP A 120 -9.51 -14.94 -2.98
CA ASP A 120 -10.51 -15.91 -3.47
C ASP A 120 -11.30 -16.53 -2.31
N GLN A 121 -10.70 -16.63 -1.12
CA GLN A 121 -11.40 -17.08 0.09
C GLN A 121 -12.41 -16.03 0.58
N VAL A 122 -12.04 -14.74 0.52
CA VAL A 122 -12.95 -13.64 0.84
C VAL A 122 -14.11 -13.57 -0.15
N ALA A 123 -13.82 -13.75 -1.44
CA ALA A 123 -14.82 -13.81 -2.49
C ALA A 123 -15.85 -14.92 -2.24
N LYS A 124 -15.39 -16.14 -1.89
CA LYS A 124 -16.26 -17.26 -1.52
C LYS A 124 -17.15 -16.97 -0.32
N GLN A 125 -16.60 -16.34 0.73
CA GLN A 125 -17.35 -16.01 1.94
C GLN A 125 -18.40 -14.91 1.72
N THR A 126 -18.10 -13.94 0.85
CA THR A 126 -18.97 -12.80 0.59
C THR A 126 -19.97 -13.04 -0.54
N GLY A 127 -19.76 -14.08 -1.35
CA GLY A 127 -20.57 -14.35 -2.55
C GLY A 127 -20.32 -13.37 -3.70
N ILE A 128 -19.22 -12.61 -3.66
CA ILE A 128 -18.84 -11.62 -4.67
C ILE A 128 -17.88 -12.29 -5.67
N PRO A 129 -18.03 -12.07 -7.00
CA PRO A 129 -17.14 -12.67 -7.98
C PRO A 129 -15.69 -12.18 -7.83
N CYS A 130 -14.72 -13.07 -8.07
CA CYS A 130 -13.29 -12.74 -8.13
C CYS A 130 -12.72 -13.16 -9.48
N PHE A 131 -12.02 -12.24 -10.15
CA PHE A 131 -11.41 -12.45 -11.45
C PHE A 131 -9.90 -12.63 -11.33
N GLU A 132 -9.38 -13.73 -11.89
CA GLU A 132 -7.95 -13.93 -12.08
C GLU A 132 -7.55 -13.43 -13.47
N VAL A 133 -6.57 -12.53 -13.53
CA VAL A 133 -6.11 -11.91 -14.79
C VAL A 133 -4.59 -12.05 -14.97
N PRO A 134 -4.03 -11.88 -16.18
CA PRO A 134 -2.57 -11.83 -16.36
C PRO A 134 -1.92 -10.66 -15.59
N THR A 135 -0.62 -10.76 -15.35
CA THR A 135 0.13 -9.67 -14.70
C THR A 135 0.11 -8.40 -15.56
N GLY A 136 -0.26 -7.28 -14.92
CA GLY A 136 -0.26 -5.95 -15.51
C GLY A 136 -1.58 -5.22 -15.27
N TRP A 137 -1.51 -3.96 -14.84
CA TRP A 137 -2.69 -3.21 -14.43
C TRP A 137 -3.75 -3.05 -15.54
N LYS A 138 -3.31 -3.07 -16.81
CA LYS A 138 -4.16 -2.98 -18.01
C LYS A 138 -5.27 -4.03 -18.11
N TYR A 139 -5.19 -5.15 -17.37
CA TYR A 139 -6.22 -6.18 -17.40
C TYR A 139 -7.34 -5.97 -16.37
N PHE A 140 -7.22 -4.99 -15.46
CA PHE A 140 -8.23 -4.69 -14.45
C PHE A 140 -9.30 -3.67 -14.88
N VAL A 141 -9.22 -3.12 -16.10
CA VAL A 141 -10.05 -1.99 -16.55
C VAL A 141 -11.11 -2.35 -17.61
N ASN A 142 -11.14 -3.61 -18.05
CA ASN A 142 -12.09 -4.10 -19.06
C ASN A 142 -13.42 -4.52 -18.43
#